data_AF-A0A0N4TN77-F1
#
_entry.id   AF-A0A0N4TN77-F1
#
_cell.length_a   1.000
_cell.length_b   1.000
_cell.length_c   1.000
_cell.angle_alpha   90.00
_cell.angle_beta   90.00
_cell.angle_gamma   90.00
#
_symmetry.space_group_name_H-M   'P 1'
#
loop_
_entity.id
_entity.type
_entity.pdbx_description
1 polymer ?
#
loop_
_entity_poly.entity_id
_entity_poly.type
_entity_poly.pdbx_seq_one_letter_code
_entity_poly.pdbx_strand_id
1 'polypeptide(L)'
;MTNVGCGKKKKSALFVCLGNICRSPMAEGICLDLIKKKGLEDKWIVDSAAVASFHIGKSPDKRAMATLARHGIKDYEHKVRQFNTFAEEQLDLMNLRRNVKTKSVVEYLGRYDPDGVLIVPDPFYSHGMQMFEKKMPGFDSRIMYLVMRSDLITDLKWSIGAVVAQAAHAATACVWTFREDNEVMEYMKDISHLRKVTLKVPNESELRNVEKRLQDSNVDYYLWTEDSMAVCIALKPQFRSSVEQHVKHLKLF
;
A
#
# COMPACT_ATOMS: atom_id res chain seq x y z
N MET A 1 -8.06 -27.86 39.16
CA MET A 1 -6.84 -27.06 38.94
C MET A 1 -6.87 -26.58 37.50
N THR A 2 -7.36 -25.37 37.26
CA THR A 2 -7.39 -24.77 35.92
C THR A 2 -6.03 -24.15 35.63
N ASN A 3 -5.42 -24.60 34.53
CA ASN A 3 -4.11 -24.19 34.08
C ASN A 3 -4.17 -22.72 33.63
N VAL A 4 -3.63 -21.80 34.43
CA VAL A 4 -3.47 -20.40 34.06
C VAL A 4 -2.28 -20.33 33.10
N GLY A 5 -2.57 -20.31 31.80
CA GLY A 5 -1.56 -20.11 30.76
C GLY A 5 -0.82 -18.79 30.99
N CYS A 6 0.49 -18.88 31.16
CA CYS A 6 1.40 -17.74 31.27
C CYS A 6 1.24 -16.83 30.03
N GLY A 7 0.55 -15.71 30.17
CA GLY A 7 0.29 -14.76 29.08
C GLY A 7 1.59 -14.23 28.50
N LYS A 8 1.84 -14.50 27.21
CA LYS A 8 2.98 -13.92 26.48
C LYS A 8 2.85 -12.39 26.50
N LYS A 9 3.92 -11.69 26.89
CA LYS A 9 3.98 -10.22 26.96
C LYS A 9 3.67 -9.62 25.58
N LYS A 10 2.68 -8.72 25.49
CA LYS A 10 2.34 -8.03 24.24
C LYS A 10 3.52 -7.16 23.78
N LYS A 11 3.71 -7.07 22.47
CA LYS A 11 4.64 -6.09 21.86
C LYS A 11 3.98 -4.72 21.83
N SER A 12 4.78 -3.66 21.85
CA SER A 12 4.27 -2.28 21.83
C SER A 12 5.00 -1.43 20.79
N ALA A 13 4.27 -0.61 20.05
CA ALA A 13 4.82 0.40 19.14
C ALA A 13 4.18 1.77 19.43
N LEU A 14 4.98 2.83 19.40
CA LEU A 14 4.52 4.20 19.52
C LEU A 14 5.04 5.02 18.34
N PHE A 15 4.15 5.59 17.56
CA PHE A 15 4.51 6.48 16.45
C PHE A 15 4.56 7.94 16.93
N VAL A 16 5.66 8.64 16.60
CA VAL A 16 5.87 10.02 17.07
C VAL A 16 6.15 10.94 15.89
N CYS A 17 5.44 12.07 15.83
CA CYS A 17 5.76 13.17 14.92
C CYS A 17 5.58 14.51 15.65
N LEU A 18 5.85 15.64 14.99
CA LEU A 18 5.85 16.95 15.66
C LEU A 18 4.50 17.26 16.33
N GLY A 19 3.41 17.30 15.55
CA GLY A 19 2.08 17.72 16.05
C GLY A 19 1.06 16.61 16.27
N ASN A 20 1.36 15.35 15.94
CA ASN A 20 0.44 14.19 16.01
C ASN A 20 -0.92 14.40 15.36
N ILE A 21 -0.96 15.19 14.28
CA ILE A 21 -2.18 15.41 13.49
C ILE A 21 -2.12 14.76 12.10
N CYS A 22 -0.92 14.53 11.54
CA CYS A 22 -0.79 13.95 10.20
C CYS A 22 -0.04 12.61 10.24
N ARG A 23 1.28 12.65 10.40
CA ARG A 23 2.16 11.51 10.13
C ARG A 23 1.99 10.37 11.13
N SER A 24 2.08 10.67 12.42
CA SER A 24 2.01 9.63 13.45
C SER A 24 0.62 9.00 13.61
N PRO A 25 -0.51 9.73 13.53
CA PRO A 25 -1.83 9.09 13.49
C PRO A 25 -2.03 8.20 12.27
N MET A 26 -1.52 8.61 11.10
CA MET A 26 -1.60 7.74 9.91
C MET A 26 -0.79 6.46 10.10
N ALA A 27 0.38 6.53 10.76
CA ALA A 27 1.23 5.36 11.00
C ALA A 27 0.58 4.38 11.98
N GLU A 28 -0.03 4.93 13.03
CA GLU A 28 -0.86 4.15 13.95
C GLU A 28 -2.03 3.48 13.23
N GLY A 29 -2.83 4.25 12.48
CA GLY A 29 -4.00 3.72 11.76
C GLY A 29 -3.65 2.59 10.79
N ILE A 30 -2.59 2.76 9.99
CA ILE A 30 -2.09 1.71 9.08
C ILE A 30 -1.59 0.49 9.86
N CYS A 31 -0.85 0.70 10.94
CA CYS A 31 -0.30 -0.39 11.75
C CYS A 31 -1.42 -1.22 12.40
N LEU A 32 -2.44 -0.57 12.96
CA LEU A 32 -3.62 -1.21 13.53
C LEU A 32 -4.38 -2.02 12.47
N ASP A 33 -4.61 -1.45 11.28
CA ASP A 33 -5.26 -2.15 10.17
C ASP A 33 -4.48 -3.41 9.74
N LEU A 34 -3.15 -3.30 9.61
CA LEU A 34 -2.30 -4.45 9.28
C LEU A 34 -2.30 -5.52 10.39
N ILE A 35 -2.34 -5.13 11.66
CA ILE A 35 -2.44 -6.04 12.80
C ILE A 35 -3.78 -6.80 12.78
N LYS A 36 -4.88 -6.08 12.53
CA LYS A 36 -6.23 -6.65 12.40
C LYS A 36 -6.31 -7.64 11.24
N LYS A 37 -5.85 -7.25 10.05
CA LYS A 37 -5.79 -8.11 8.85
C LYS A 37 -4.97 -9.39 9.06
N LYS A 38 -3.98 -9.36 9.96
CA LYS A 38 -3.14 -10.52 10.30
C LYS A 38 -3.65 -11.31 11.53
N GLY A 39 -4.75 -10.90 12.17
CA GLY A 39 -5.27 -11.54 13.38
C GLY A 39 -4.30 -11.47 14.57
N LEU A 40 -3.58 -10.35 14.72
CA LEU A 40 -2.53 -10.17 15.75
C LEU A 40 -2.91 -9.18 16.86
N GLU A 41 -4.18 -8.80 16.96
CA GLU A 41 -4.68 -7.78 17.89
C GLU A 41 -4.35 -8.11 19.36
N ASP A 42 -4.41 -9.39 19.73
CA ASP A 42 -4.06 -9.84 21.09
C ASP A 42 -2.56 -9.76 21.41
N LYS A 43 -1.70 -9.52 20.41
CA LYS A 43 -0.23 -9.56 20.56
C LYS A 43 0.41 -8.19 20.55
N TRP A 44 -0.33 -7.14 20.20
CA TRP A 44 0.21 -5.80 20.01
C TRP A 44 -0.57 -4.74 20.77
N ILE A 45 0.15 -3.68 21.14
CA ILE A 45 -0.38 -2.40 21.61
C ILE A 45 0.25 -1.34 20.71
N VAL A 46 -0.57 -0.52 20.07
CA VAL A 46 -0.11 0.53 19.16
C VAL A 46 -0.75 1.84 19.56
N ASP A 47 0.00 2.92 19.46
CA ASP A 47 -0.43 4.27 19.82
C ASP A 47 0.37 5.30 19.01
N SER A 48 -0.04 6.57 19.03
CA SER A 48 0.72 7.70 18.50
C SER A 48 0.68 8.93 19.39
N ALA A 49 1.74 9.73 19.30
CA ALA A 49 1.87 10.92 20.13
C ALA A 49 2.64 12.05 19.44
N ALA A 50 2.48 13.25 20.01
CA ALA A 50 3.13 14.48 19.60
C ALA A 50 4.39 14.73 20.42
N VAL A 51 5.38 15.40 19.82
CA VAL A 51 6.43 16.06 20.59
C VAL A 51 5.96 17.42 21.09
N ALA A 52 5.30 18.19 20.23
CA ALA A 52 4.77 19.51 20.58
C ALA A 52 3.32 19.45 21.08
N SER A 53 2.90 20.44 21.87
CA SER A 53 1.59 20.48 22.52
C SER A 53 0.51 21.24 21.71
N PHE A 54 0.84 21.75 20.52
CA PHE A 54 -0.02 22.67 19.74
C PHE A 54 -1.45 22.16 19.46
N HIS A 55 -1.63 20.84 19.37
CA HIS A 55 -2.88 20.24 18.92
C HIS A 55 -3.52 19.31 19.95
N ILE A 56 -3.05 19.27 21.20
CA ILE A 56 -3.57 18.36 22.25
C ILE A 56 -5.11 18.42 22.33
N GLY A 57 -5.74 17.25 22.37
CA GLY A 57 -7.19 17.08 22.46
C GLY A 57 -7.93 17.23 21.13
N LYS A 58 -7.29 17.75 20.08
CA LYS A 58 -7.89 17.84 18.73
C LYS A 58 -7.88 16.48 18.04
N SER A 59 -8.71 16.34 17.02
CA SER A 59 -8.65 15.22 16.08
C SER A 59 -7.48 15.38 15.09
N PRO A 60 -7.01 14.30 14.46
CA PRO A 60 -6.07 14.37 13.35
C PRO A 60 -6.55 15.29 12.22
N ASP A 61 -5.61 15.75 11.40
CA ASP A 61 -5.87 16.56 10.22
C ASP A 61 -6.88 15.86 9.30
N LYS A 62 -7.90 16.59 8.85
CA LYS A 62 -8.98 16.02 8.04
C LYS A 62 -8.46 15.35 6.76
N ARG A 63 -7.37 15.85 6.18
CA ARG A 63 -6.74 15.26 4.99
C ARG A 63 -6.13 13.89 5.33
N ALA A 64 -5.49 13.77 6.49
CA ALA A 64 -4.93 12.51 6.97
C ALA A 64 -6.03 11.46 7.20
N MET A 65 -7.14 11.86 7.84
CA MET A 65 -8.31 11.00 8.04
C MET A 65 -8.98 10.59 6.73
N ALA A 66 -9.14 11.53 5.78
CA ALA A 66 -9.70 11.24 4.47
C ALA A 66 -8.83 10.28 3.66
N THR A 67 -7.49 10.41 3.77
CA THR A 67 -6.56 9.46 3.17
C THR A 67 -6.71 8.06 3.75
N LEU A 68 -6.71 7.92 5.09
CA LEU A 68 -6.93 6.62 5.74
C LEU A 68 -8.25 5.97 5.25
N ALA A 69 -9.34 6.74 5.22
CA ALA A 69 -10.63 6.26 4.75
C ALA A 69 -10.62 5.79 3.28
N ARG A 70 -9.87 6.48 2.39
CA ARG A 70 -9.69 6.10 0.98
C ARG A 70 -8.97 4.77 0.82
N HIS A 71 -8.08 4.44 1.76
CA HIS A 71 -7.39 3.15 1.85
C HIS A 71 -8.16 2.11 2.68
N GLY A 72 -9.45 2.34 2.97
CA GLY A 72 -10.33 1.39 3.65
C GLY A 72 -10.28 1.44 5.18
N ILE A 73 -9.45 2.32 5.76
CA ILE A 73 -9.31 2.48 7.21
C ILE A 73 -10.30 3.56 7.67
N LYS A 74 -11.56 3.16 7.87
CA LYS A 74 -12.67 4.08 8.19
C LYS A 74 -12.97 4.21 9.68
N ASP A 75 -12.63 3.19 10.46
CA ASP A 75 -12.95 3.10 11.89
C ASP A 75 -11.81 3.63 12.78
N TYR A 76 -10.85 4.36 12.20
CA TYR A 76 -9.74 4.92 12.96
C TYR A 76 -10.16 6.19 13.69
N GLU A 77 -10.00 6.21 15.00
CA GLU A 77 -10.23 7.37 15.84
C GLU A 77 -8.97 7.66 16.66
N HIS A 78 -8.65 8.94 16.79
CA HIS A 78 -7.53 9.39 17.62
C HIS A 78 -7.82 10.75 18.22
N LYS A 79 -7.26 10.99 19.41
CA LYS A 79 -7.17 12.31 20.00
C LYS A 79 -5.70 12.63 20.21
N VAL A 80 -5.29 13.76 19.66
CA VAL A 80 -3.91 14.24 19.76
C VAL A 80 -3.51 14.29 21.23
N ARG A 81 -2.39 13.64 21.53
CA ARG A 81 -1.80 13.64 22.86
C ARG A 81 -0.30 13.86 22.76
N GLN A 82 0.28 14.45 23.79
CA GLN A 82 1.72 14.63 23.86
C GLN A 82 2.38 13.36 24.44
N PHE A 83 3.56 13.02 23.93
CA PHE A 83 4.35 11.89 24.42
C PHE A 83 4.95 12.18 25.79
N ASN A 84 5.48 13.40 25.98
CA ASN A 84 6.00 13.91 27.25
C ASN A 84 6.05 15.45 27.21
N THR A 85 6.00 16.12 28.36
CA THR A 85 6.17 17.58 28.47
C THR A 85 7.65 17.93 28.32
N PHE A 86 8.14 18.10 27.10
CA PHE A 86 9.45 18.69 26.83
C PHE A 86 9.29 19.99 26.04
N ALA A 87 10.24 20.91 26.25
CA ALA A 87 10.32 22.18 25.55
C ALA A 87 10.53 21.96 24.04
N GLU A 88 9.98 22.89 23.25
CA GLU A 88 9.71 22.87 21.81
C GLU A 88 10.96 22.84 20.90
N GLU A 89 11.94 21.98 21.15
CA GLU A 89 13.10 21.85 20.26
C GLU A 89 12.86 20.84 19.13
N GLN A 90 13.45 21.15 17.96
CA GLN A 90 13.28 20.45 16.70
C GLN A 90 13.34 18.92 16.84
N LEU A 91 12.39 18.25 16.18
CA LEU A 91 12.31 16.80 16.11
C LEU A 91 13.45 16.23 15.25
N ASP A 92 14.55 15.85 15.89
CA ASP A 92 15.54 14.93 15.36
C ASP A 92 15.67 13.73 16.31
N LEU A 93 15.90 12.53 15.76
CA LEU A 93 16.09 11.30 16.53
C LEU A 93 17.20 11.42 17.56
N MET A 94 18.27 12.18 17.28
CA MET A 94 19.34 12.38 18.26
C MET A 94 18.83 13.13 19.49
N ASN A 95 18.00 14.17 19.31
CA ASN A 95 17.40 14.90 20.42
C ASN A 95 16.40 14.03 21.18
N LEU A 96 15.58 13.23 20.48
CA LEU A 96 14.64 12.32 21.13
C LEU A 96 15.37 11.23 21.94
N ARG A 97 16.43 10.62 21.40
CA ARG A 97 17.24 9.60 22.10
C ARG A 97 17.99 10.17 23.31
N ARG A 98 18.47 11.41 23.25
CA ARG A 98 19.15 12.07 24.38
C ARG A 98 18.19 12.41 25.51
N ASN A 99 17.00 12.89 25.17
CA ASN A 99 16.06 13.44 26.15
C ASN A 99 15.06 12.42 26.71
N VAL A 100 14.88 11.28 26.02
CA VAL A 100 13.96 10.22 26.47
C VAL A 100 14.77 9.07 27.07
N LYS A 101 14.78 8.98 28.40
CA LYS A 101 15.28 7.78 29.10
C LYS A 101 14.27 6.64 28.94
N THR A 102 14.47 5.79 27.94
CA THR A 102 13.59 4.64 27.67
C THR A 102 14.40 3.36 27.43
N LYS A 103 13.79 2.22 27.78
CA LYS A 103 14.27 0.89 27.38
C LYS A 103 13.87 0.54 25.94
N SER A 104 13.05 1.37 25.29
CA SER A 104 12.55 1.16 23.95
C SER A 104 13.59 1.48 22.88
N VAL A 105 13.52 0.76 21.76
CA VAL A 105 14.28 1.07 20.55
C VAL A 105 13.63 2.28 19.85
N VAL A 106 14.40 3.33 19.58
CA VAL A 106 13.94 4.58 18.96
C VAL A 106 14.57 4.71 17.58
N GLU A 107 13.77 4.63 16.51
CA GLU A 107 14.26 4.59 15.12
C GLU A 107 13.36 5.40 14.17
N TYR A 108 13.89 5.73 13.00
CA TYR A 108 13.10 6.29 11.91
C TYR A 108 12.20 5.20 11.32
N LEU A 109 10.92 5.51 11.13
CA LEU A 109 9.99 4.57 10.46
C LEU A 109 10.48 4.19 9.05
N GLY A 110 11.05 5.16 8.31
CA GLY A 110 11.61 4.93 6.97
C GLY A 110 12.84 4.02 6.95
N ARG A 111 13.42 3.65 8.10
CA ARG A 111 14.44 2.58 8.17
C ARG A 111 13.90 1.23 7.69
N TYR A 112 12.58 1.04 7.76
CA TYR A 112 11.86 -0.15 7.32
C TYR A 112 11.25 0.00 5.92
N ASP A 113 11.55 1.09 5.21
CA ASP A 113 11.12 1.28 3.81
C ASP A 113 11.96 0.40 2.87
N PRO A 114 11.35 -0.52 2.08
CA PRO A 114 12.06 -1.32 1.08
C PRO A 114 12.83 -0.49 0.04
N ASP A 115 12.36 0.73 -0.25
CA ASP A 115 13.00 1.64 -1.21
C ASP A 115 14.12 2.48 -0.57
N GLY A 116 14.38 2.30 0.73
CA GLY A 116 15.48 2.96 1.46
C GLY A 116 15.23 4.43 1.81
N VAL A 117 13.99 4.93 1.71
CA VAL A 117 13.65 6.31 2.06
C VAL A 117 13.56 6.48 3.57
N LEU A 118 14.61 7.02 4.17
CA LEU A 118 14.70 7.15 5.64
C LEU A 118 13.70 8.14 6.24
N ILE A 119 13.46 9.27 5.57
CA ILE A 119 12.67 10.39 6.09
C ILE A 119 11.29 10.41 5.47
N VAL A 120 10.26 10.28 6.32
CA VAL A 120 8.86 10.50 5.93
C VAL A 120 8.58 12.01 5.95
N PRO A 121 8.37 12.66 4.79
CA PRO A 121 8.25 14.11 4.70
C PRO A 121 7.00 14.61 5.43
N ASP A 122 7.06 15.84 5.98
CA ASP A 122 5.90 16.46 6.62
C ASP A 122 4.87 16.91 5.57
N PRO A 123 3.64 16.37 5.58
CA PRO A 123 2.63 16.76 4.61
C PRO A 123 1.90 18.06 4.94
N PHE A 124 2.20 18.71 6.08
CA PHE A 124 1.39 19.83 6.56
C PHE A 124 1.40 21.03 5.59
N TYR A 125 2.59 21.40 5.09
CA TYR A 125 2.80 22.53 4.18
C TYR A 125 2.79 22.15 2.69
N SER A 126 2.71 20.86 2.35
CA SER A 126 2.61 20.44 0.95
C SER A 126 1.18 20.57 0.43
N HIS A 127 1.04 20.81 -0.87
CA HIS A 127 -0.25 20.84 -1.58
C HIS A 127 -0.83 19.40 -1.69
N GLY A 128 -1.32 18.87 -0.57
CA GLY A 128 -1.98 17.56 -0.48
C GLY A 128 -1.18 16.45 0.21
N MET A 129 -1.84 15.31 0.42
CA MET A 129 -1.27 14.11 1.08
C MET A 129 -0.62 13.12 0.10
N GLN A 130 -0.66 13.38 -1.21
CA GLN A 130 -0.22 12.43 -2.25
C GLN A 130 1.26 12.02 -2.12
N MET A 131 2.15 12.99 -1.85
CA MET A 131 3.58 12.71 -1.63
C MET A 131 3.82 11.88 -0.36
N PHE A 132 2.93 11.99 0.62
CA PHE A 132 2.99 11.25 1.88
C PHE A 132 2.42 9.84 1.72
N GLU A 133 1.29 9.68 1.03
CA GLU A 133 0.70 8.39 0.65
C GLU A 133 1.70 7.52 -0.11
N LYS A 134 2.43 8.10 -1.07
CA LYS A 134 3.43 7.38 -1.87
C LYS A 134 4.60 6.84 -1.06
N LYS A 135 4.95 7.50 0.05
CA LYS A 135 6.17 7.22 0.83
C LYS A 135 5.90 6.58 2.19
N MET A 136 4.64 6.31 2.51
CA MET A 136 4.27 5.73 3.78
C MET A 136 4.21 4.21 3.67
N PRO A 137 5.09 3.47 4.38
CA PRO A 137 5.08 2.02 4.35
C PRO A 137 3.74 1.47 4.86
N GLY A 138 3.14 0.55 4.11
CA GLY A 138 1.92 -0.15 4.52
C GLY A 138 0.62 0.31 3.86
N PHE A 139 0.63 1.38 3.04
CA PHE A 139 -0.51 1.65 2.16
C PHE A 139 -0.55 0.65 1.03
N ASP A 140 -1.49 -0.27 1.13
CA ASP A 140 -1.90 -1.10 0.00
C ASP A 140 -2.60 -0.22 -1.06
N SER A 141 -2.27 -0.45 -2.32
CA SER A 141 -2.72 0.38 -3.43
C SER A 141 -3.37 -0.48 -4.50
N ARG A 142 -4.41 0.04 -5.14
CA ARG A 142 -4.99 -0.59 -6.32
C ARG A 142 -4.01 -0.56 -7.49
N ILE A 143 -3.89 -1.69 -8.16
CA ILE A 143 -2.95 -1.90 -9.25
C ILE A 143 -3.59 -2.78 -10.33
N MET A 144 -3.22 -2.55 -11.58
CA MET A 144 -3.51 -3.44 -12.69
C MET A 144 -2.21 -4.14 -13.13
N TYR A 145 -2.23 -5.46 -13.20
CA TYR A 145 -1.14 -6.23 -13.82
C TYR A 145 -1.50 -6.56 -15.26
N LEU A 146 -0.55 -6.36 -16.17
CA LEU A 146 -0.64 -6.73 -17.58
C LEU A 146 0.40 -7.82 -17.83
N VAL A 147 -0.05 -9.03 -18.16
CA VAL A 147 0.85 -10.14 -18.49
C VAL A 147 0.90 -10.27 -20.00
N MET A 148 2.07 -10.01 -20.57
CA MET A 148 2.29 -9.95 -22.01
C MET A 148 3.28 -11.02 -22.46
N ARG A 149 3.23 -11.32 -23.75
CA ARG A 149 4.04 -12.35 -24.40
C ARG A 149 5.31 -11.77 -25.02
N SER A 150 6.49 -12.29 -24.65
CA SER A 150 7.76 -11.80 -25.22
C SER A 150 8.06 -12.37 -26.62
N ASP A 151 7.50 -13.52 -26.99
CA ASP A 151 7.58 -14.10 -28.34
C ASP A 151 6.94 -13.22 -29.42
N LEU A 152 5.99 -12.34 -29.05
CA LEU A 152 5.44 -11.35 -29.98
C LEU A 152 6.56 -10.51 -30.63
N ILE A 153 7.56 -10.08 -29.85
CA ILE A 153 8.71 -9.32 -30.34
C ILE A 153 9.79 -10.26 -30.87
N THR A 154 10.13 -11.28 -30.09
CA THR A 154 11.33 -12.09 -30.34
C THR A 154 11.16 -13.06 -31.50
N ASP A 155 10.00 -13.69 -31.63
CA ASP A 155 9.75 -14.75 -32.62
C ASP A 155 8.83 -14.26 -33.74
N LEU A 156 7.71 -13.61 -33.38
CA LEU A 156 6.70 -13.11 -34.33
C LEU A 156 7.04 -11.75 -34.93
N LYS A 157 8.13 -11.11 -34.48
CA LYS A 157 8.69 -9.86 -35.03
C LYS A 157 7.74 -8.67 -35.02
N TRP A 158 6.81 -8.61 -34.08
CA TRP A 158 5.95 -7.44 -33.89
C TRP A 158 6.78 -6.25 -33.44
N SER A 159 6.38 -5.06 -33.89
CA SER A 159 6.97 -3.82 -33.38
C SER A 159 6.60 -3.61 -31.92
N ILE A 160 7.45 -2.90 -31.17
CA ILE A 160 7.15 -2.52 -29.78
C ILE A 160 5.83 -1.74 -29.72
N GLY A 161 5.57 -0.86 -30.69
CA GLY A 161 4.33 -0.10 -30.78
C GLY A 161 3.09 -1.00 -30.89
N ALA A 162 3.15 -2.06 -31.71
CA ALA A 162 2.07 -3.02 -31.83
C ALA A 162 1.81 -3.74 -30.49
N VAL A 163 2.86 -4.20 -29.79
CA VAL A 163 2.72 -4.86 -28.48
C VAL A 163 2.14 -3.91 -27.43
N VAL A 164 2.58 -2.65 -27.41
CA VAL A 164 2.04 -1.62 -26.50
C VAL A 164 0.55 -1.37 -26.78
N ALA A 165 0.13 -1.36 -28.05
CA ALA A 165 -1.29 -1.22 -28.40
C ALA A 165 -2.13 -2.38 -27.83
N GLN A 166 -1.63 -3.62 -27.91
CA GLN A 166 -2.32 -4.78 -27.31
C GLN A 166 -2.46 -4.65 -25.79
N ALA A 167 -1.43 -4.15 -25.11
CA ALA A 167 -1.48 -3.86 -23.68
C ALA A 167 -2.56 -2.81 -23.35
N ALA A 168 -2.65 -1.75 -24.16
CA ALA A 168 -3.63 -0.68 -24.02
C ALA A 168 -5.06 -1.16 -24.27
N HIS A 169 -5.28 -2.01 -25.27
CA HIS A 169 -6.57 -2.65 -25.55
C HIS A 169 -7.00 -3.55 -24.39
N ALA A 170 -6.11 -4.43 -23.91
CA ALA A 170 -6.38 -5.30 -22.77
C ALA A 170 -6.75 -4.51 -21.51
N ALA A 171 -5.99 -3.46 -21.19
CA ALA A 171 -6.27 -2.60 -20.04
C ALA A 171 -7.65 -1.90 -20.15
N THR A 172 -7.95 -1.34 -21.31
CA THR A 172 -9.23 -0.66 -21.58
C THR A 172 -10.40 -1.64 -21.49
N ALA A 173 -10.29 -2.81 -22.13
CA ALA A 173 -11.31 -3.85 -22.11
C ALA A 173 -11.55 -4.39 -20.70
N CYS A 174 -10.50 -4.57 -19.91
CA CYS A 174 -10.59 -4.99 -18.50
C CYS A 174 -11.39 -3.97 -17.67
N VAL A 175 -11.01 -2.69 -17.72
CA VAL A 175 -11.74 -1.63 -16.99
C VAL A 175 -13.20 -1.56 -17.43
N TRP A 176 -13.47 -1.65 -18.73
CA TRP A 176 -14.84 -1.62 -19.25
C TRP A 176 -15.68 -2.82 -18.79
N THR A 177 -15.09 -4.02 -18.80
CA THR A 177 -15.74 -5.26 -18.40
C THR A 177 -16.15 -5.22 -16.94
N PHE A 178 -15.27 -4.71 -16.07
CA PHE A 178 -15.48 -4.63 -14.63
C PHE A 178 -15.91 -3.22 -14.17
N ARG A 179 -16.47 -2.39 -15.05
CA ARG A 179 -16.74 -0.96 -14.77
C ARG A 179 -17.71 -0.71 -13.60
N GLU A 180 -18.53 -1.70 -13.26
CA GLU A 180 -19.52 -1.63 -12.17
C GLU A 180 -18.95 -2.19 -10.84
N ASP A 181 -17.73 -2.71 -10.85
CA ASP A 181 -17.03 -3.20 -9.65
C ASP A 181 -16.50 -2.03 -8.81
N ASN A 182 -16.70 -2.08 -7.49
CA ASN A 182 -16.28 -1.02 -6.57
C ASN A 182 -14.77 -0.75 -6.61
N GLU A 183 -13.93 -1.78 -6.75
CA GLU A 183 -12.48 -1.61 -6.81
C GLU A 183 -12.06 -0.92 -8.10
N VAL A 184 -12.72 -1.21 -9.21
CA VAL A 184 -12.48 -0.56 -10.50
C VAL A 184 -12.97 0.88 -10.49
N MET A 185 -14.15 1.15 -9.94
CA MET A 185 -14.66 2.51 -9.78
C MET A 185 -13.70 3.37 -8.92
N GLU A 186 -13.24 2.85 -7.78
CA GLU A 186 -12.26 3.55 -6.93
C GLU A 186 -10.91 3.73 -7.63
N TYR A 187 -10.43 2.71 -8.36
CA TYR A 187 -9.20 2.81 -9.15
C TYR A 187 -9.29 3.93 -10.21
N MET A 188 -10.45 4.09 -10.84
CA MET A 188 -10.67 5.08 -11.90
C MET A 188 -10.96 6.50 -11.41
N LYS A 189 -11.27 6.70 -10.11
CA LYS A 189 -11.50 8.05 -9.53
C LYS A 189 -10.27 8.95 -9.60
N ASP A 190 -9.06 8.38 -9.54
CA ASP A 190 -7.80 9.12 -9.66
C ASP A 190 -7.07 8.74 -10.95
N ILE A 191 -7.68 9.11 -12.08
CA ILE A 191 -7.16 8.80 -13.43
C ILE A 191 -5.75 9.36 -13.67
N SER A 192 -5.35 10.42 -12.97
CA SER A 192 -4.03 11.04 -13.08
C SER A 192 -2.92 10.19 -12.48
N HIS A 193 -3.24 9.19 -11.64
CA HIS A 193 -2.28 8.39 -10.89
C HIS A 193 -2.53 6.88 -10.98
N LEU A 194 -3.08 6.40 -12.11
CA LEU A 194 -3.29 4.97 -12.34
C LEU A 194 -1.97 4.19 -12.27
N ARG A 195 -1.97 3.07 -11.54
CA ARG A 195 -0.81 2.18 -11.43
C ARG A 195 -1.00 0.92 -12.27
N LYS A 196 -0.05 0.65 -13.16
CA LYS A 196 0.03 -0.56 -13.96
C LYS A 196 1.42 -1.18 -13.90
N VAL A 197 1.51 -2.51 -13.91
CA VAL A 197 2.77 -3.25 -14.00
C VAL A 197 2.70 -4.23 -15.14
N THR A 198 3.69 -4.18 -16.03
CA THR A 198 3.82 -5.11 -17.16
C THR A 198 4.76 -6.25 -16.80
N LEU A 199 4.27 -7.47 -16.95
CA LEU A 199 4.96 -8.72 -16.70
C LEU A 199 5.08 -9.50 -18.01
N LYS A 200 6.09 -10.37 -18.13
CA LYS A 200 6.26 -11.25 -19.28
C LYS A 200 6.11 -12.73 -18.99
N VAL A 201 5.57 -13.40 -20.01
CA VAL A 201 5.67 -14.84 -20.25
C VAL A 201 6.33 -15.08 -21.61
N PRO A 202 7.03 -16.21 -21.79
CA PRO A 202 7.78 -16.46 -23.02
C PRO A 202 6.88 -16.63 -24.24
N ASN A 203 5.70 -17.24 -24.12
CA ASN A 203 4.84 -17.61 -25.24
C ASN A 203 3.36 -17.76 -24.83
N GLU A 204 2.50 -18.11 -25.81
CA GLU A 204 1.05 -18.29 -25.58
C GLU A 204 0.72 -19.37 -24.56
N SER A 205 1.42 -20.51 -24.62
CA SER A 205 1.18 -21.62 -23.70
C SER A 205 1.39 -21.18 -22.26
N GLU A 206 2.44 -20.40 -22.00
CA GLU A 206 2.69 -19.85 -20.66
C GLU A 206 1.69 -18.76 -20.27
N LEU A 207 1.16 -17.99 -21.22
CA LEU A 207 0.07 -17.05 -20.97
C LEU A 207 -1.20 -17.80 -20.54
N ARG A 208 -1.55 -18.89 -21.22
CA ARG A 208 -2.68 -19.77 -20.86
C ARG A 208 -2.47 -20.47 -19.52
N ASN A 209 -1.23 -20.83 -19.18
CA ASN A 209 -0.90 -21.36 -17.85
C ASN A 209 -1.14 -20.29 -16.75
N VAL A 210 -0.81 -19.02 -17.01
CA VAL A 210 -1.18 -17.92 -16.10
C VAL A 210 -2.69 -17.80 -16.00
N GLU A 211 -3.40 -17.79 -17.13
CA GLU A 211 -4.87 -17.73 -17.18
C GLU A 211 -5.51 -18.78 -16.29
N LYS A 212 -5.12 -20.05 -16.47
CA LYS A 212 -5.65 -21.17 -15.69
C LYS A 212 -5.43 -20.99 -14.19
N ARG A 213 -4.24 -20.54 -13.76
CA ARG A 213 -3.97 -20.28 -12.34
C ARG A 213 -4.84 -19.17 -11.76
N LEU A 214 -5.15 -18.14 -12.56
CA LEU A 214 -6.05 -17.05 -12.14
C LEU A 214 -7.48 -17.57 -12.00
N GLN A 215 -7.96 -18.39 -12.94
CA GLN A 215 -9.26 -19.06 -12.86
C GLN A 215 -9.35 -19.97 -11.62
N ASP A 216 -8.36 -20.84 -11.40
CA ASP A 216 -8.30 -21.76 -10.26
C ASP A 216 -8.28 -21.00 -8.91
N SER A 217 -7.73 -19.78 -8.91
CA SER A 217 -7.67 -18.90 -7.73
C SER A 217 -8.85 -17.94 -7.62
N ASN A 218 -9.82 -18.00 -8.53
CA ASN A 218 -10.97 -17.08 -8.63
C ASN A 218 -10.54 -15.60 -8.65
N VAL A 219 -9.49 -15.28 -9.39
CA VAL A 219 -8.99 -13.92 -9.60
C VAL A 219 -9.59 -13.37 -10.89
N ASP A 220 -10.29 -12.25 -10.82
CA ASP A 220 -10.88 -11.60 -11.99
C ASP A 220 -9.82 -11.03 -12.94
N TYR A 221 -9.95 -11.32 -14.22
CA TYR A 221 -9.09 -10.83 -15.29
C TYR A 221 -9.85 -10.71 -16.61
N TYR A 222 -9.25 -10.02 -17.58
CA TYR A 222 -9.67 -9.99 -18.97
C TYR A 222 -8.55 -10.54 -19.85
N LEU A 223 -8.85 -11.52 -20.69
CA LEU A 223 -7.93 -12.01 -21.72
C LEU A 223 -8.18 -11.26 -23.03
N TRP A 224 -7.18 -10.53 -23.51
CA TRP A 224 -7.21 -9.91 -24.81
C TRP A 224 -6.61 -10.82 -25.88
N THR A 225 -7.31 -10.93 -27.00
CA THR A 225 -6.93 -11.73 -28.17
C THR A 225 -6.88 -10.86 -29.41
N GLU A 226 -5.85 -11.04 -30.24
CA GLU A 226 -5.75 -10.43 -31.58
C GLU A 226 -5.80 -11.56 -32.61
N ASP A 227 -6.68 -11.49 -33.61
CA ASP A 227 -6.81 -12.53 -34.65
C ASP A 227 -6.89 -13.97 -34.10
N SER A 228 -7.66 -14.15 -33.02
CA SER A 228 -7.82 -15.41 -32.26
C SER A 228 -6.59 -15.88 -31.47
N MET A 229 -5.49 -15.13 -31.48
CA MET A 229 -4.29 -15.39 -30.69
C MET A 229 -4.37 -14.71 -29.33
N ALA A 230 -4.11 -15.41 -28.22
CA ALA A 230 -4.04 -14.80 -26.90
C ALA A 230 -2.77 -13.98 -26.74
N VAL A 231 -2.88 -12.67 -26.50
CA VAL A 231 -1.72 -11.75 -26.51
C VAL A 231 -1.42 -11.10 -25.16
N CYS A 232 -2.45 -10.80 -24.36
CA CYS A 232 -2.30 -10.10 -23.10
C CYS A 232 -3.40 -10.47 -22.11
N ILE A 233 -3.03 -10.70 -20.85
CA ILE A 233 -3.98 -10.79 -19.73
C ILE A 233 -3.91 -9.48 -18.94
N ALA A 234 -5.04 -8.83 -18.73
CA ALA A 234 -5.19 -7.69 -17.83
C ALA A 234 -5.97 -8.11 -16.58
N LEU A 235 -5.30 -8.14 -15.43
CA LEU A 235 -5.97 -8.44 -14.16
C LEU A 235 -6.86 -7.27 -13.76
N LYS A 236 -8.05 -7.55 -13.21
CA LYS A 236 -8.96 -6.51 -12.70
C LYS A 236 -8.21 -5.63 -11.68
N PRO A 237 -8.30 -4.29 -11.79
CA PRO A 237 -7.75 -3.40 -10.77
C PRO A 237 -8.28 -3.76 -9.38
N GLN A 238 -7.34 -4.03 -8.48
CA GLN A 238 -7.63 -4.37 -7.09
C GLN A 238 -6.39 -4.11 -6.24
N PHE A 239 -6.53 -4.21 -4.92
CA PHE A 239 -5.43 -4.07 -3.98
C PHE A 239 -4.24 -4.99 -4.33
N ARG A 240 -3.02 -4.46 -4.29
CA ARG A 240 -1.81 -5.23 -4.59
C ARG A 240 -1.71 -6.44 -3.68
N SER A 241 -2.00 -6.28 -2.39
CA SER A 241 -1.87 -7.40 -1.43
C SER A 241 -2.80 -8.58 -1.73
N SER A 242 -3.94 -8.37 -2.41
CA SER A 242 -4.86 -9.45 -2.75
C SER A 242 -4.42 -10.26 -3.96
N VAL A 243 -3.63 -9.66 -4.87
CA VAL A 243 -3.37 -10.25 -6.19
C VAL A 243 -1.91 -10.57 -6.47
N GLU A 244 -0.96 -9.87 -5.85
CA GLU A 244 0.48 -9.96 -6.18
C GLU A 244 1.03 -11.39 -6.03
N GLN A 245 0.52 -12.16 -5.07
CA GLN A 245 0.95 -13.55 -4.85
C GLN A 245 0.76 -14.46 -6.09
N HIS A 246 -0.20 -14.16 -6.96
CA HIS A 246 -0.53 -14.95 -8.15
C HIS A 246 0.37 -14.63 -9.35
N VAL A 247 1.13 -13.53 -9.29
CA VAL A 247 1.92 -13.02 -10.43
C VAL A 247 3.37 -12.66 -10.07
N LYS A 248 3.74 -12.64 -8.78
CA LYS A 248 5.09 -12.25 -8.30
C LYS A 248 6.25 -13.09 -8.83
N HIS A 249 5.99 -14.31 -9.32
CA HIS A 249 7.01 -15.18 -9.90
C HIS A 249 7.33 -14.83 -11.36
N LEU A 250 6.49 -14.01 -12.01
CA LEU A 250 6.70 -13.53 -13.37
C LEU A 250 7.72 -12.38 -13.38
N LYS A 251 8.49 -12.28 -14.46
CA LYS A 251 9.48 -11.20 -14.64
C LYS A 251 8.80 -9.96 -15.23
N LEU A 252 9.37 -8.78 -14.99
CA LEU A 252 8.97 -7.56 -15.71
C LEU A 252 9.18 -7.73 -17.21
N PHE A 253 8.26 -7.19 -18.01
CA PHE A 253 8.28 -7.30 -19.48
C PHE A 253 9.53 -6.66 -20.08
#